data_AF-A0A3D3I5M5-F1
#
_entry.id   AF-A0A3D3I5M5-F1
#
_cell.length_a   1.000
_cell.length_b   1.000
_cell.length_c   1.000
_cell.angle_alpha   90.00
_cell.angle_beta   90.00
_cell.angle_gamma   90.00
#
_symmetry.space_group_name_H-M   'P 1'
#
loop_
_entity.id
_entity.type
_entity.pdbx_description
1 polymer ?
#
loop_
_entity_poly.entity_id
_entity_poly.type
_entity_poly.pdbx_seq_one_letter_code
_entity_poly.pdbx_strand_id
1 'polypeptide(L)'
;QEFFANWMRACFKKSYGDLVPMADEFHQLDKLNQRNLLYYGISMMRESLLYIAGSTSINRTQGGELKFIQDFSKVLDVLKIEKANRLLSEASYFLERNGSAKMVFLNLSLMLSKVLNP
;
A
#
# COMPACT_ATOMS: atom_id res chain seq x y z
N GLN A 1 -6.00 1.20 8.71
CA GLN A 1 -7.26 0.95 7.97
C GLN A 1 -7.34 -0.51 7.52
N GLU A 2 -8.48 -1.18 7.71
CA GLU A 2 -8.65 -2.61 7.37
C GLU A 2 -8.51 -2.89 5.87
N PHE A 3 -9.09 -2.05 5.01
CA PHE A 3 -8.99 -2.17 3.55
C PHE A 3 -7.53 -2.22 3.08
N PHE A 4 -6.67 -1.31 3.55
CA PHE A 4 -5.25 -1.31 3.20
C PHE A 4 -4.55 -2.61 3.58
N ALA A 5 -4.77 -3.11 4.80
CA ALA A 5 -4.14 -4.34 5.26
C ALA A 5 -4.59 -5.54 4.41
N ASN A 6 -5.87 -5.60 4.03
CA ASN A 6 -6.40 -6.64 3.16
C ASN A 6 -5.86 -6.52 1.74
N TRP A 7 -5.77 -5.31 1.21
CA TRP A 7 -5.17 -5.03 -0.10
C TRP A 7 -3.70 -5.44 -0.17
N MET A 8 -2.88 -5.09 0.83
CA MET A 8 -1.47 -5.50 0.88
C MET A 8 -1.30 -7.02 0.99
N ARG A 9 -2.19 -7.70 1.71
CA ARG A 9 -2.22 -9.18 1.76
C ARG A 9 -2.58 -9.78 0.41
N ALA A 10 -3.58 -9.22 -0.29
CA ALA A 10 -3.96 -9.67 -1.63
C ALA A 10 -2.81 -9.47 -2.64
N CYS A 11 -2.11 -8.34 -2.57
CA CYS A 11 -0.91 -8.09 -3.37
C CYS A 11 0.20 -9.12 -3.08
N PHE A 12 0.52 -9.35 -1.81
CA PHE A 12 1.55 -10.32 -1.42
C PHE A 12 1.23 -11.76 -1.86
N LYS A 13 -0.05 -12.16 -1.74
CA LYS A 13 -0.54 -13.48 -2.16
C LYS A 13 -0.72 -13.60 -3.68
N LYS A 14 -0.57 -12.52 -4.45
CA LYS A 14 -0.92 -12.44 -5.88
C LYS A 14 -2.38 -12.89 -6.14
N SER A 15 -3.30 -12.55 -5.23
CA SER A 15 -4.72 -12.88 -5.34
C SER A 15 -5.43 -12.00 -6.38
N TYR A 16 -5.17 -12.20 -7.68
CA TYR A 16 -5.73 -11.36 -8.74
C TYR A 16 -7.27 -11.34 -8.75
N GLY A 17 -7.90 -12.46 -8.36
CA GLY A 17 -9.35 -12.54 -8.19
C GLY A 17 -9.91 -11.60 -7.11
N ASP A 18 -9.13 -11.31 -6.07
CA ASP A 18 -9.50 -10.36 -5.00
C ASP A 18 -9.16 -8.92 -5.39
N LEU A 19 -8.09 -8.71 -6.17
CA LEU A 19 -7.63 -7.37 -6.57
C LEU A 19 -8.59 -6.68 -7.54
N VAL A 20 -9.27 -7.43 -8.40
CA VAL A 20 -10.28 -6.87 -9.32
C VAL A 20 -11.46 -6.24 -8.57
N PRO A 21 -12.18 -6.93 -7.67
CA PRO A 21 -13.26 -6.32 -6.90
C PRO A 21 -12.78 -5.22 -5.95
N MET A 22 -11.56 -5.33 -5.39
CA MET A 22 -10.96 -4.21 -4.62
C MET A 22 -10.75 -2.96 -5.48
N ALA A 23 -10.43 -3.09 -6.77
CA ALA A 23 -10.32 -1.96 -7.69
C ALA A 23 -11.68 -1.32 -8.00
N ASP A 24 -12.75 -2.13 -8.04
CA ASP A 24 -14.12 -1.64 -8.12
C ASP A 24 -14.52 -0.88 -6.85
N GLU A 25 -14.25 -1.42 -5.67
CA GLU A 25 -14.50 -0.76 -4.39
C GLU A 25 -13.73 0.56 -4.27
N PHE A 26 -12.45 0.57 -4.63
CA PHE A 26 -11.64 1.79 -4.67
C PHE A 26 -12.20 2.84 -5.62
N HIS A 27 -12.72 2.42 -6.78
CA HIS A 27 -13.31 3.35 -7.75
C HIS A 27 -14.58 4.05 -7.24
N GLN A 28 -15.36 3.39 -6.36
CA GLN A 28 -16.54 3.96 -5.74
C GLN A 28 -16.22 5.00 -4.65
N LEU A 29 -14.98 5.02 -4.14
CA LEU A 29 -14.56 6.03 -3.17
C LEU A 29 -14.55 7.42 -3.80
N ASP A 30 -14.89 8.44 -3.00
CA ASP A 30 -14.65 9.82 -3.42
C ASP A 30 -13.15 10.14 -3.55
N LYS A 31 -12.82 11.24 -4.23
CA LYS A 31 -11.42 11.63 -4.48
C LYS A 31 -10.61 11.80 -3.19
N LEU A 32 -11.24 12.27 -2.10
CA LEU A 32 -10.57 12.46 -0.82
C LEU A 32 -10.16 11.12 -0.22
N ASN A 33 -11.06 10.14 -0.22
CA ASN A 33 -10.82 8.81 0.32
C ASN A 33 -9.83 8.00 -0.51
N GLN A 34 -9.89 8.12 -1.85
CA GLN A 34 -8.87 7.54 -2.74
C GLN A 34 -7.47 8.05 -2.38
N ARG A 35 -7.34 9.38 -2.24
CA ARG A 35 -6.09 10.05 -1.86
C ARG A 35 -5.63 9.65 -0.46
N ASN A 36 -6.54 9.60 0.50
CA ASN A 36 -6.25 9.21 1.88
C ASN A 36 -5.69 7.78 1.95
N LEU A 37 -6.23 6.85 1.16
CA LEU A 37 -5.71 5.49 1.11
C LEU A 37 -4.26 5.43 0.60
N LEU A 38 -3.94 6.17 -0.47
CA LEU A 38 -2.57 6.20 -1.01
C LEU A 38 -1.58 6.86 -0.05
N TYR A 39 -1.95 7.98 0.59
CA TYR A 39 -1.11 8.61 1.62
C TYR A 39 -0.94 7.75 2.86
N TYR A 40 -1.97 7.00 3.24
CA TYR A 40 -1.85 6.00 4.29
C TYR A 40 -0.82 4.94 3.89
N GLY A 41 -0.87 4.42 2.66
CA GLY A 41 0.12 3.48 2.14
C GLY A 41 1.55 4.01 2.17
N ILE A 42 1.77 5.26 1.74
CA ILE A 42 3.09 5.94 1.81
C ILE A 42 3.56 6.05 3.26
N SER A 43 2.67 6.44 4.17
CA SER A 43 2.98 6.51 5.60
C SER A 43 3.37 5.14 6.16
N MET A 44 2.66 4.07 5.77
CA MET A 44 2.98 2.70 6.17
C MET A 44 4.34 2.22 5.63
N MET A 45 4.74 2.63 4.42
CA MET A 45 6.09 2.36 3.91
C MET A 45 7.15 3.02 4.80
N ARG A 46 6.93 4.28 5.22
CA ARG A 46 7.82 4.99 6.15
C ARG A 46 7.92 4.29 7.50
N GLU A 47 6.80 3.91 8.10
CA GLU A 47 6.80 3.22 9.40
C GLU A 47 7.46 1.84 9.32
N SER A 48 7.29 1.13 8.20
CA SER A 48 7.99 -0.14 7.95
C SER A 48 9.50 0.06 7.86
N LEU A 49 9.96 1.12 7.20
CA LEU A 49 11.38 1.47 7.11
C LEU A 49 11.98 1.80 8.48
N LEU A 50 11.29 2.60 9.29
CA LEU A 50 11.73 2.93 10.65
C LEU A 50 11.81 1.69 11.54
N TYR A 51 10.86 0.78 11.39
CA TYR A 51 10.87 -0.50 12.10
C TYR A 51 12.08 -1.35 11.71
N ILE A 52 12.37 -1.49 10.41
CA ILE A 52 13.54 -2.24 9.91
C ILE A 52 14.86 -1.62 10.39
N ALA A 53 14.93 -0.29 10.49
CA ALA A 53 16.10 0.42 11.00
C ALA A 53 16.29 0.29 12.53
N GLY A 54 15.42 -0.43 13.24
CA GLY A 54 15.49 -0.59 14.70
C GLY A 54 15.08 0.66 15.48
N SER A 55 14.55 1.69 14.81
CA SER A 55 14.21 2.98 15.42
C SER A 55 12.77 3.01 15.94
N THR A 56 12.42 2.02 16.77
CA THR A 56 11.05 1.78 17.26
C THR A 56 10.51 2.90 18.15
N SER A 57 11.38 3.69 18.78
CA SER A 57 11.01 4.85 19.62
C SER A 57 10.36 6.00 18.83
N ILE A 58 10.53 6.04 17.51
CA ILE A 58 9.99 7.09 16.61
C ILE A 58 8.75 6.58 15.86
N ASN A 59 8.45 5.28 15.98
CA ASN A 59 7.35 4.66 15.26
C ASN A 59 6.02 5.20 15.78
N ARG A 60 5.16 5.66 14.88
CA ARG A 60 3.88 6.30 15.22
C ARG A 60 2.73 5.30 15.36
N THR A 61 2.95 4.05 15.00
CA THR A 61 1.89 3.04 14.98
C THR A 61 1.66 2.42 16.35
N GLN A 62 0.39 2.15 16.64
CA GLN A 62 -0.05 1.57 17.91
C GLN A 62 -1.06 0.43 17.65
N GLY A 63 -1.20 -0.47 18.62
CA GLY A 63 -2.21 -1.54 18.58
C GLY A 63 -2.14 -2.41 17.33
N GLY A 64 -3.26 -2.57 16.64
CA GLY A 64 -3.38 -3.45 15.46
C GLY A 64 -2.50 -3.05 14.27
N GLU A 65 -2.17 -1.77 14.10
CA GLU A 65 -1.28 -1.31 13.03
C GLU A 65 0.17 -1.71 13.28
N LEU A 66 0.61 -1.74 14.55
CA LEU A 66 1.94 -2.20 14.91
C LEU A 66 2.11 -3.68 14.56
N LYS A 67 1.12 -4.52 14.86
CA LYS A 67 1.18 -5.95 14.50
C LYS A 67 1.25 -6.14 12.98
N PHE A 68 0.47 -5.38 12.23
CA PHE A 68 0.56 -5.40 10.76
C PHE A 68 1.97 -5.03 10.29
N ILE A 69 2.58 -3.95 10.80
CA ILE A 69 3.95 -3.56 10.44
C ILE A 69 4.95 -4.65 10.81
N GLN A 70 4.85 -5.24 11.99
CA GLN A 70 5.76 -6.30 12.41
C GLN A 70 5.72 -7.49 11.46
N ASP A 71 4.54 -7.90 11.00
CA ASP A 71 4.40 -9.00 10.05
C ASP A 71 4.78 -8.59 8.63
N PHE A 72 4.42 -7.38 8.22
CA PHE A 72 4.68 -6.85 6.89
C PHE A 72 6.18 -6.55 6.68
N SER A 73 6.87 -6.05 7.70
CA SER A 73 8.32 -5.81 7.66
C SER A 73 9.15 -7.09 7.55
N LYS A 74 8.60 -8.27 7.86
CA LYS A 74 9.30 -9.55 7.64
C LYS A 74 9.47 -9.90 6.16
N VAL A 75 8.60 -9.39 5.29
CA VAL A 75 8.63 -9.66 3.84
C VAL A 75 9.22 -8.49 3.04
N LEU A 76 9.42 -7.35 3.69
CA LEU A 76 10.01 -6.16 3.11
C LEU A 76 11.53 -6.09 3.33
N ASP A 77 12.19 -5.40 2.42
CA ASP A 77 13.53 -4.84 2.59
C ASP A 77 13.51 -3.38 2.12
N VAL A 78 14.63 -2.68 2.30
CA VAL A 78 14.74 -1.25 1.95
C VAL A 78 14.43 -1.00 0.47
N LEU A 79 14.87 -1.90 -0.43
CA LEU A 79 14.64 -1.75 -1.88
C LEU A 79 13.17 -1.98 -2.24
N LYS A 80 12.50 -2.95 -1.62
CA LYS A 80 11.06 -3.17 -1.80
C LYS A 80 10.25 -1.97 -1.32
N ILE A 81 10.61 -1.40 -0.17
CA ILE A 81 9.98 -0.20 0.38
C ILE A 81 10.13 0.98 -0.57
N GLU A 82 11.34 1.24 -1.07
CA GLU A 82 11.61 2.33 -2.01
C GLU A 82 10.73 2.19 -3.27
N LYS A 83 10.71 1.00 -3.87
CA LYS A 83 9.91 0.70 -5.07
C LYS A 83 8.41 0.87 -4.80
N ALA A 84 7.90 0.32 -3.69
CA ALA A 84 6.50 0.45 -3.32
C ALA A 84 6.10 1.92 -3.11
N ASN A 85 6.95 2.69 -2.42
CA ASN A 85 6.71 4.11 -2.17
C ASN A 85 6.66 4.93 -3.47
N ARG A 86 7.53 4.62 -4.44
CA ARG A 86 7.51 5.24 -5.77
C ARG A 86 6.20 4.93 -6.51
N LEU A 87 5.78 3.67 -6.52
CA LEU A 87 4.54 3.24 -7.18
C LEU A 87 3.30 3.92 -6.58
N LEU A 88 3.22 4.00 -5.23
CA LEU A 88 2.15 4.70 -4.53
C LEU A 88 2.11 6.20 -4.89
N SER A 89 3.28 6.84 -4.96
CA SER A 89 3.40 8.26 -5.31
C SER A 89 2.98 8.53 -6.75
N GLU A 90 3.38 7.66 -7.68
CA GLU A 90 3.00 7.74 -9.10
C GLU A 90 1.49 7.53 -9.30
N ALA A 91 0.91 6.56 -8.60
CA ALA A 91 -0.54 6.36 -8.62
C ALA A 91 -1.30 7.60 -8.09
N SER A 92 -0.81 8.22 -7.02
CA SER A 92 -1.39 9.47 -6.49
C SER A 92 -1.38 10.57 -7.55
N TYR A 93 -0.26 10.73 -8.25
CA TYR A 93 -0.12 11.68 -9.35
C TYR A 93 -1.11 11.41 -10.50
N PHE A 94 -1.31 10.15 -10.89
CA PHE A 94 -2.27 9.81 -11.94
C PHE A 94 -3.72 10.13 -11.54
N LEU A 95 -4.10 9.91 -10.28
CA LEU A 95 -5.44 10.26 -9.78
C LEU A 95 -5.67 11.78 -9.78
N GLU A 96 -4.67 12.56 -9.40
CA GLU A 96 -4.73 14.03 -9.44
C GLU A 96 -4.94 14.57 -10.86
N ARG A 97 -4.41 13.85 -11.87
CA ARG A 97 -4.60 14.19 -13.29
C ARG A 97 -5.85 13.60 -13.93
N ASN A 98 -6.83 13.18 -13.12
CA ASN A 98 -8.10 12.57 -13.55
C ASN A 98 -7.92 11.24 -14.30
N GLY A 99 -6.89 10.46 -13.96
CA GLY A 99 -6.80 9.06 -14.38
C GLY A 99 -7.96 8.21 -13.85
N SER A 100 -8.32 7.15 -14.57
CA SER A 100 -9.36 6.22 -14.11
C SER A 100 -8.93 5.53 -12.82
N ALA A 101 -9.65 5.80 -11.72
CA ALA A 101 -9.28 5.30 -10.39
C ALA A 101 -9.18 3.76 -10.35
N LYS A 102 -10.12 3.07 -11.02
CA LYS A 102 -10.09 1.60 -11.15
C LYS A 102 -8.81 1.11 -11.80
N MET A 103 -8.46 1.69 -12.96
CA MET A 103 -7.28 1.26 -13.73
C MET A 103 -5.98 1.59 -13.02
N VAL A 104 -5.88 2.79 -12.43
CA VAL A 104 -4.71 3.23 -11.66
C VAL A 104 -4.49 2.30 -10.46
N PHE A 105 -5.54 2.01 -9.69
CA PHE A 105 -5.45 1.14 -8.54
C PHE A 105 -5.13 -0.31 -8.89
N LEU A 106 -5.76 -0.86 -9.94
CA LEU A 106 -5.48 -2.22 -10.37
C LEU A 106 -4.03 -2.35 -10.86
N ASN A 107 -3.55 -1.41 -11.69
CA ASN A 107 -2.16 -1.39 -12.13
C ASN A 107 -1.18 -1.29 -10.96
N LEU A 108 -1.45 -0.38 -10.02
CA LEU A 108 -0.67 -0.26 -8.78
C LEU A 108 -0.62 -1.58 -8.02
N SER A 109 -1.76 -2.25 -7.86
CA SER A 109 -1.86 -3.54 -7.16
C SER A 109 -1.01 -4.62 -7.81
N LEU A 110 -1.05 -4.72 -9.15
CA LEU A 110 -0.24 -5.69 -9.90
C LEU A 110 1.26 -5.39 -9.77
N MET A 111 1.65 -4.12 -9.79
CA MET A 111 3.04 -3.70 -9.64
C MET A 111 3.54 -3.93 -8.21
N LEU A 112 2.73 -3.62 -7.19
CA LEU A 112 3.05 -3.95 -5.80
C LEU A 112 3.19 -5.45 -5.59
N SER A 113 2.31 -6.26 -6.21
CA SER A 113 2.41 -7.72 -6.14
C SER A 113 3.77 -8.24 -6.62
N LYS A 114 4.29 -7.70 -7.73
CA LYS A 114 5.63 -8.03 -8.26
C LYS A 114 6.77 -7.57 -7.35
N VAL A 115 6.61 -6.42 -6.68
CA VAL A 115 7.63 -5.88 -5.76
C VAL A 115 7.70 -6.69 -4.47
N LEU A 116 6.54 -7.01 -3.88
CA LEU A 116 6.44 -7.70 -2.60
C LEU A 116 6.84 -9.17 -2.69
N ASN A 117 6.46 -9.80 -3.80
CA ASN A 117 6.73 -11.21 -4.04
C ASN A 117 7.11 -11.37 -5.53
N PRO A 118 8.41 -11.27 -5.88
CA PRO A 118 8.90 -11.44 -7.25
C PRO A 118 8.44 -12.77 -7.86
#